data_AF-A0ABD7I0K2-F1
#
_entry.id   AF-A0ABD7I0K2-F1
#
_cell.length_a   1.000
_cell.length_b   1.000
_cell.length_c   1.000
_cell.angle_alpha   90.00
_cell.angle_beta   90.00
_cell.angle_gamma   90.00
#
_symmetry.space_group_name_H-M   'P 1'
#
loop_
_entity.id
_entity.type
_entity.pdbx_description
1 polymer ?
#
loop_
_entity_poly.entity_id
_entity_poly.type
_entity_poly.pdbx_seq_one_letter_code
_entity_poly.pdbx_strand_id
1 'polypeptide(L)'
;MLYSPNNLLYKYIRYRFRRIQIECNMVYDVTPEEEDEICRNLLKKRAKILIPVGIVYGLIFALTFTWLLGTSEELNPLMQWEVRVIDYVIPFLNTIDFKWYAYSLNLLWAALILAPIGIINVSPYIIVSYMVDTILIRRRVKALIKEYSTDEKQFD
;
A
#
# COMPACT_ATOMS: atom_id res chain seq x y z
N MET A 1 13.77 10.21 -3.83
CA MET A 1 13.54 10.65 -2.42
C MET A 1 12.51 9.77 -1.69
N LEU A 2 12.59 8.43 -1.74
CA LEU A 2 11.63 7.57 -1.01
C LEU A 2 11.91 7.47 0.51
N TYR A 3 13.13 7.81 0.93
CA TYR A 3 13.66 7.59 2.29
C TYR A 3 13.83 8.89 3.08
N SER A 4 13.18 9.97 2.66
CA SER A 4 13.25 11.27 3.34
C SER A 4 12.20 11.35 4.46
N PRO A 5 12.49 12.04 5.58
CA PRO A 5 11.54 12.27 6.68
C PRO A 5 10.21 12.93 6.25
N ASN A 6 10.24 13.67 5.14
CA ASN A 6 9.04 14.34 4.60
C ASN A 6 8.13 13.41 3.78
N ASN A 7 8.52 12.14 3.59
CA ASN A 7 7.70 11.17 2.87
C ASN A 7 6.57 10.63 3.76
N LEU A 8 5.33 10.64 3.26
CA LEU A 8 4.16 10.07 3.95
C LEU A 8 4.37 8.60 4.35
N LEU A 9 4.96 7.81 3.46
CA LEU A 9 5.23 6.39 3.70
C LEU A 9 6.26 6.21 4.83
N TYR A 10 7.25 7.10 4.91
CA TYR A 10 8.23 7.11 5.99
C TYR A 10 7.55 7.39 7.34
N LYS A 11 6.75 8.45 7.41
CA LYS A 11 5.99 8.80 8.62
C LYS A 11 5.07 7.66 9.06
N TYR A 12 4.40 7.01 8.13
CA TYR A 12 3.56 5.84 8.40
C TYR A 12 4.35 4.67 9.01
N ILE A 13 5.46 4.26 8.38
CA ILE A 13 6.28 3.15 8.89
C ILE A 13 6.89 3.49 10.25
N ARG A 14 7.37 4.72 10.44
CA ARG A 14 7.90 5.19 11.73
C ARG A 14 6.85 5.13 12.84
N TYR A 15 5.64 5.64 12.57
CA TYR A 15 4.53 5.57 13.50
C TYR A 15 4.18 4.12 13.87
N ARG A 16 4.10 3.22 12.88
CA ARG A 16 3.80 1.80 13.09
C ARG A 16 4.89 1.09 13.88
N PHE A 17 6.14 1.40 13.61
CA PHE A 17 7.30 0.87 14.33
C PHE A 17 7.21 1.22 15.82
N ARG A 18 7.03 2.50 16.16
CA ARG A 18 6.83 2.96 17.55
C ARG A 18 5.66 2.29 18.24
N ARG A 19 4.51 2.17 17.54
CA ARG A 19 3.32 1.48 18.06
C ARG A 19 3.61 0.03 18.47
N ILE A 20 4.35 -0.71 17.64
CA ILE A 20 4.68 -2.12 17.93
C ILE A 20 5.78 -2.23 18.99
N GLN A 21 6.72 -1.29 19.06
CA GLN A 21 7.68 -1.25 20.16
C GLN A 21 6.98 -1.09 21.52
N ILE A 22 6.02 -0.16 21.62
CA ILE A 22 5.20 0.04 22.82
C ILE A 22 4.40 -1.24 23.15
N GLU A 23 3.77 -1.87 22.16
CA GLU A 23 3.02 -3.13 22.33
C GLU A 23 3.90 -4.27 22.86
N CYS A 24 5.17 -4.31 22.47
CA CYS A 24 6.14 -5.30 22.94
C CYS A 24 6.87 -4.89 24.23
N ASN A 25 6.43 -3.81 24.92
CA ASN A 25 7.06 -3.24 26.12
C ASN A 25 8.57 -3.00 25.97
N MET A 26 8.99 -2.61 24.76
CA MET A 26 10.38 -2.31 24.46
C MET A 26 10.71 -0.91 24.98
N VAL A 27 11.41 -0.87 26.12
CA VAL A 27 11.95 0.36 26.74
C VAL A 27 13.44 0.41 26.41
N TYR A 28 13.79 0.78 25.18
CA TYR A 28 15.19 1.12 24.85
C TYR A 28 15.23 2.52 24.28
N ASP A 29 16.25 3.28 24.69
CA ASP A 29 16.70 4.55 24.10
C ASP A 29 17.31 4.27 22.72
N VAL A 30 16.49 3.79 21.78
CA VAL A 30 16.89 3.76 20.37
C VAL A 30 17.09 5.22 19.97
N THR A 31 18.32 5.59 19.67
CA THR A 31 18.63 6.96 19.28
C THR A 31 17.81 7.34 18.04
N PRO A 32 17.44 8.62 17.85
CA PRO A 32 16.70 9.04 16.67
C PRO A 32 17.41 8.66 15.36
N GLU A 33 18.74 8.55 15.40
CA GLU A 33 19.59 8.16 14.27
C GLU A 33 19.45 6.67 13.93
N GLU A 34 19.48 5.79 14.95
CA GLU A 34 19.25 4.36 14.79
C GLU A 34 17.80 4.05 14.35
N GLU A 35 16.82 4.74 14.93
CA GLU A 35 15.40 4.62 14.54
C GLU A 35 15.24 4.93 13.05
N ASP A 36 15.88 6.01 12.60
CA ASP A 36 15.84 6.45 11.22
C ASP A 36 16.51 5.43 10.27
N GLU A 37 17.65 4.86 10.64
CA GLU A 37 18.29 3.80 9.86
C GLU A 37 17.42 2.53 9.78
N ILE A 38 16.84 2.11 10.89
CA ILE A 38 15.93 0.95 10.95
C ILE A 38 14.71 1.20 10.04
N CYS A 39 14.10 2.39 10.11
CA CYS A 39 12.97 2.75 9.26
C CYS A 39 13.35 2.74 7.78
N ARG A 40 14.52 3.27 7.40
CA ARG A 40 15.02 3.22 6.02
C ARG A 40 15.23 1.79 5.54
N ASN A 41 15.80 0.92 6.38
CA ASN A 41 16.02 -0.49 6.05
C ASN A 41 14.68 -1.25 5.91
N LEU A 42 13.73 -1.00 6.80
CA LEU A 42 12.37 -1.55 6.70
C LEU A 42 11.68 -1.13 5.40
N LEU A 43 11.81 0.13 4.99
CA LEU A 43 11.28 0.60 3.70
C LEU A 43 11.94 -0.09 2.51
N LYS A 44 13.26 -0.30 2.53
CA LYS A 44 13.97 -1.06 1.47
C LYS A 44 13.47 -2.50 1.38
N LYS A 45 13.35 -3.19 2.52
CA LYS A 45 12.82 -4.57 2.59
C LYS A 45 11.37 -4.64 2.14
N ARG A 46 10.54 -3.69 2.58
CA ARG A 46 9.16 -3.53 2.14
C ARG A 46 9.08 -3.40 0.63
N ALA A 47 9.84 -2.48 0.03
CA ALA A 47 9.85 -2.27 -1.41
C ALA A 47 10.27 -3.54 -2.18
N LYS A 48 11.30 -4.24 -1.68
CA LYS A 48 11.77 -5.50 -2.28
C LYS A 48 10.70 -6.60 -2.31
N ILE A 49 9.76 -6.59 -1.37
CA ILE A 49 8.67 -7.56 -1.29
C ILE A 49 7.42 -7.07 -2.03
N LEU A 50 6.98 -5.83 -1.75
CA LEU A 50 5.71 -5.31 -2.27
C LEU A 50 5.77 -4.92 -3.73
N ILE A 51 6.92 -4.51 -4.29
CA ILE A 51 7.00 -4.22 -5.72
C ILE A 51 6.71 -5.48 -6.55
N PRO A 52 7.37 -6.63 -6.33
CA PRO A 52 7.01 -7.87 -7.01
C PRO A 52 5.57 -8.30 -6.78
N VAL A 53 5.08 -8.23 -5.53
CA VAL A 53 3.68 -8.58 -5.21
C VAL A 53 2.70 -7.69 -5.96
N GLY A 54 2.98 -6.39 -6.06
CA GLY A 54 2.15 -5.44 -6.80
C GLY A 54 2.17 -5.69 -8.31
N ILE A 55 3.32 -6.07 -8.87
CA ILE A 55 3.44 -6.47 -10.28
C ILE A 55 2.60 -7.73 -10.54
N VAL A 56 2.76 -8.76 -9.72
CA VAL A 56 2.00 -10.01 -9.86
C VAL A 56 0.50 -9.74 -9.71
N TYR A 57 0.11 -8.93 -8.72
CA TYR A 57 -1.29 -8.53 -8.52
C TYR A 57 -1.84 -7.79 -9.75
N GLY A 58 -1.09 -6.83 -10.29
CA GLY A 58 -1.48 -6.09 -11.49
C GLY A 58 -1.61 -6.98 -12.73
N LEU A 59 -0.73 -7.97 -12.89
CA LEU A 59 -0.82 -8.94 -13.99
C LEU A 59 -2.04 -9.85 -13.86
N ILE A 60 -2.30 -10.40 -12.68
CA ILE A 60 -3.50 -11.22 -12.42
C ILE A 60 -4.76 -10.38 -12.66
N PHE A 61 -4.76 -9.15 -12.16
CA PHE A 61 -5.87 -8.22 -12.35
C PHE A 61 -6.10 -7.93 -13.84
N ALA A 62 -5.06 -7.63 -14.62
CA ALA A 62 -5.19 -7.37 -16.04
C ALA A 62 -5.69 -8.60 -16.82
N LEU A 63 -5.18 -9.79 -16.50
CA LEU A 63 -5.59 -11.05 -17.13
C LEU A 63 -7.06 -11.37 -16.83
N THR A 64 -7.44 -11.30 -15.56
CA THR A 64 -8.84 -11.52 -15.15
C THR A 64 -9.74 -10.48 -15.81
N PHE A 65 -9.41 -9.20 -15.74
CA PHE A 65 -10.21 -8.13 -16.35
C PHE A 65 -10.38 -8.32 -17.88
N THR A 66 -9.31 -8.69 -18.59
CA THR A 66 -9.36 -8.92 -20.05
C THR A 66 -10.21 -10.15 -20.41
N TRP A 67 -10.07 -11.23 -19.64
CA TRP A 67 -10.90 -12.43 -19.80
C TRP A 67 -12.39 -12.14 -19.57
N LEU A 68 -12.68 -11.31 -18.57
CA LEU A 68 -14.04 -10.95 -18.17
C LEU A 68 -14.73 -10.05 -19.19
N LEU A 69 -14.00 -9.13 -19.83
CA LEU A 69 -14.53 -8.33 -20.94
C LEU A 69 -14.98 -9.21 -22.13
N GLY A 70 -14.36 -10.38 -22.32
CA GLY A 70 -14.69 -11.33 -23.38
C GLY A 70 -15.87 -12.26 -23.07
N THR A 71 -16.35 -12.32 -21.83
CA THR A 71 -17.37 -13.28 -21.35
C THR A 71 -18.55 -12.57 -20.67
N SER A 72 -18.94 -11.41 -21.20
CA SER A 72 -19.83 -10.45 -20.54
C SER A 72 -21.21 -10.99 -20.13
N GLU A 73 -21.75 -11.96 -20.87
CA GLU A 73 -23.09 -12.52 -20.64
C GLU A 73 -23.16 -13.50 -19.45
N GLU A 74 -22.04 -14.11 -19.03
CA GLU A 74 -21.96 -15.06 -17.91
C GLU A 74 -21.35 -14.47 -16.62
N LEU A 75 -21.09 -13.16 -16.60
CA LEU A 75 -20.45 -12.47 -15.48
C LEU A 75 -21.31 -12.51 -14.20
N ASN A 76 -20.66 -12.65 -13.04
CA ASN A 76 -21.30 -12.46 -11.74
C ASN A 76 -21.89 -11.03 -11.62
N PRO A 77 -23.04 -10.84 -10.96
CA PRO A 77 -23.67 -9.53 -10.72
C PRO A 77 -22.74 -8.38 -10.35
N LEU A 78 -21.71 -8.61 -9.51
CA LEU A 78 -20.74 -7.58 -9.14
C LEU A 78 -19.98 -7.05 -10.36
N MET A 79 -19.58 -7.96 -11.24
CA MET A 79 -18.73 -7.68 -12.39
C MET A 79 -19.54 -7.06 -13.53
N GLN A 80 -20.80 -7.48 -13.70
CA GLN A 80 -21.75 -6.80 -14.59
C GLN A 80 -22.00 -5.35 -14.16
N TRP A 81 -22.08 -5.11 -12.85
CA TRP A 81 -22.19 -3.76 -12.31
C TRP A 81 -20.94 -2.93 -12.61
N GLU A 82 -19.73 -3.48 -12.41
CA GLU A 82 -18.48 -2.78 -12.74
C GLU A 82 -18.40 -2.39 -14.21
N VAL A 83 -18.67 -3.32 -15.13
CA VAL A 83 -18.69 -3.07 -16.58
C VAL A 83 -19.70 -1.97 -16.92
N ARG A 84 -20.93 -2.05 -16.37
CA ARG A 84 -21.98 -1.04 -16.62
C ARG A 84 -21.57 0.36 -16.15
N VAL A 85 -20.91 0.45 -14.99
CA VAL A 85 -20.41 1.72 -14.47
C VAL A 85 -19.28 2.28 -15.35
N ILE A 86 -18.37 1.42 -15.83
CA ILE A 86 -17.31 1.82 -16.74
C ILE A 86 -17.90 2.32 -18.07
N ASP A 87 -18.81 1.55 -18.67
CA ASP A 87 -19.51 1.91 -19.91
C ASP A 87 -20.27 3.23 -19.80
N TYR A 88 -20.88 3.47 -18.64
CA TYR A 88 -21.54 4.75 -18.34
C TYR A 88 -20.56 5.93 -18.30
N VAL A 89 -19.34 5.72 -17.80
CA VAL A 89 -18.34 6.78 -17.61
C VAL A 89 -17.54 7.07 -18.89
N ILE A 90 -17.33 6.08 -19.78
CA ILE A 90 -16.55 6.21 -21.02
C ILE A 90 -16.94 7.44 -21.87
N PRO A 91 -18.23 7.71 -22.16
CA PRO A 91 -18.63 8.88 -22.96
C PRO A 91 -18.18 10.19 -22.32
N PHE A 92 -18.29 10.33 -21.00
CA PHE A 92 -17.84 11.52 -20.29
C PHE A 92 -16.33 11.69 -20.42
N LEU A 93 -15.56 10.62 -20.24
CA LEU A 93 -14.10 10.64 -20.41
C LEU A 93 -13.69 11.10 -21.82
N ASN A 94 -14.39 10.63 -22.85
CA ASN A 94 -14.11 11.00 -24.25
C ASN A 94 -14.45 12.46 -24.58
N THR A 95 -15.25 13.15 -23.76
CA THR A 95 -15.58 14.58 -23.95
C THR A 95 -14.65 15.53 -23.21
N ILE A 96 -13.73 15.01 -22.38
CA ILE A 96 -12.87 15.84 -21.53
C ILE A 96 -11.62 16.25 -22.31
N ASP A 97 -11.43 17.56 -22.46
CA ASP A 97 -10.14 18.14 -22.82
C ASP A 97 -9.24 18.18 -21.58
N PHE A 98 -8.24 17.29 -21.52
CA PHE A 98 -7.33 17.16 -20.38
C PHE A 98 -6.38 18.37 -20.29
N LYS A 99 -6.81 19.41 -19.58
CA LYS A 99 -5.95 20.54 -19.22
C LYS A 99 -5.39 20.37 -17.81
N TRP A 100 -4.07 20.27 -17.69
CA TRP A 100 -3.35 20.09 -16.42
C TRP A 100 -3.62 21.16 -15.35
N TYR A 101 -4.12 22.33 -15.76
CA TYR A 101 -4.43 23.47 -14.88
C TYR A 101 -5.94 23.71 -14.69
N ALA A 102 -6.81 22.92 -15.33
CA ALA A 102 -8.26 23.07 -15.22
C ALA A 102 -8.93 21.71 -15.16
N TYR A 103 -9.30 21.27 -13.96
CA TYR A 103 -10.11 20.07 -13.78
C TYR A 103 -11.53 20.36 -14.26
N SER A 104 -11.98 19.63 -15.30
CA SER A 104 -13.37 19.72 -15.74
C SER A 104 -14.30 19.08 -14.71
N LEU A 105 -15.50 19.63 -14.54
CA LEU A 105 -16.51 19.04 -13.66
C LEU A 105 -16.82 17.59 -14.04
N ASN A 106 -16.79 17.29 -15.35
CA ASN A 106 -16.96 15.93 -15.88
C ASN A 106 -15.85 14.98 -15.41
N LEU A 107 -14.60 15.44 -15.30
CA LEU A 107 -13.49 14.63 -14.79
C LEU A 107 -13.67 14.30 -13.31
N LEU A 108 -14.07 15.29 -12.50
CA LEU A 108 -14.36 15.07 -11.09
C LEU A 108 -15.54 14.09 -10.92
N TRP A 109 -16.57 14.24 -11.74
CA TRP A 109 -17.75 13.39 -11.69
C TRP A 109 -17.44 11.94 -12.09
N ALA A 110 -16.68 11.75 -13.17
CA ALA A 110 -16.14 10.45 -13.58
C ALA A 110 -15.29 9.81 -12.47
N ALA A 111 -14.41 10.58 -11.84
CA ALA A 111 -13.59 10.09 -10.73
C ALA A 111 -14.43 9.64 -9.53
N LEU A 112 -15.49 10.37 -9.19
CA LEU A 112 -16.39 10.04 -8.09
C LEU A 112 -17.14 8.73 -8.34
N ILE A 113 -17.59 8.50 -9.58
CA ILE A 113 -18.31 7.28 -9.98
C ILE A 113 -17.38 6.07 -10.06
N LEU A 114 -16.14 6.27 -10.52
CA LEU A 114 -15.14 5.19 -10.59
C LEU A 114 -14.50 4.89 -9.23
N ALA A 115 -14.60 5.80 -8.25
CA ALA A 115 -13.96 5.62 -6.95
C ALA A 115 -14.33 4.32 -6.22
N PRO A 116 -15.61 3.88 -6.16
CA PRO A 116 -15.97 2.59 -5.57
C PRO A 116 -15.26 1.40 -6.23
N ILE A 117 -15.18 1.38 -7.56
CA ILE A 117 -14.48 0.33 -8.32
C ILE A 117 -12.98 0.36 -7.98
N GLY A 118 -12.38 1.55 -7.96
CA GLY A 118 -10.99 1.72 -7.55
C GLY A 118 -10.73 1.22 -6.13
N ILE A 119 -11.61 1.54 -5.18
CA ILE A 119 -11.50 1.10 -3.79
C ILE A 119 -11.58 -0.42 -3.69
N ILE A 120 -12.60 -1.04 -4.30
CA ILE A 120 -12.80 -2.49 -4.29
C ILE A 120 -11.57 -3.19 -4.86
N ASN A 121 -11.08 -2.73 -6.02
CA ASN A 121 -9.98 -3.39 -6.72
C ASN A 121 -8.59 -3.11 -6.14
N VAL A 122 -8.39 -2.00 -5.43
CA VAL A 122 -7.12 -1.70 -4.75
C VAL A 122 -7.09 -2.27 -3.32
N SER A 123 -8.25 -2.47 -2.69
CA SER A 123 -8.34 -2.94 -1.29
C SER A 123 -7.58 -4.23 -0.99
N PRO A 124 -7.57 -5.29 -1.84
CA PRO A 124 -6.86 -6.53 -1.53
C PRO A 124 -5.35 -6.29 -1.44
N TYR A 125 -4.81 -5.48 -2.35
CA TYR A 125 -3.39 -5.12 -2.34
C TYR A 125 -3.03 -4.28 -1.10
N ILE A 126 -3.89 -3.34 -0.68
CA ILE A 126 -3.68 -2.58 0.55
C ILE A 126 -3.64 -3.49 1.77
N ILE A 127 -4.55 -4.48 1.86
CA ILE A 127 -4.59 -5.44 2.96
C ILE A 127 -3.30 -6.26 3.01
N VAL A 128 -2.84 -6.77 1.86
CA VAL A 128 -1.57 -7.51 1.77
C VAL A 128 -0.38 -6.63 2.16
N SER A 129 -0.34 -5.38 1.69
CA SER A 129 0.68 -4.40 2.12
C SER A 129 0.70 -4.25 3.63
N TYR A 130 -0.45 -4.08 4.26
CA TYR A 130 -0.56 -3.90 5.70
C TYR A 130 -0.08 -5.13 6.48
N MET A 131 -0.41 -6.34 6.01
CA MET A 131 0.07 -7.59 6.61
C MET A 131 1.60 -7.71 6.51
N VAL A 132 2.17 -7.45 5.34
CA VAL A 132 3.63 -7.48 5.12
C VAL A 132 4.35 -6.49 6.03
N ASP A 133 3.85 -5.26 6.13
CA ASP A 133 4.41 -4.23 7.01
C ASP A 133 4.41 -4.69 8.48
N THR A 134 3.29 -5.27 8.94
CA THR A 134 3.14 -5.79 10.30
C THR A 134 4.14 -6.92 10.59
N ILE A 135 4.30 -7.86 9.67
CA ILE A 135 5.24 -8.99 9.81
C ILE A 135 6.68 -8.50 9.83
N LEU A 136 7.06 -7.60 8.90
CA LEU A 136 8.41 -7.04 8.83
C LEU A 136 8.78 -6.30 10.11
N ILE A 137 7.89 -5.44 10.60
CA ILE A 137 8.13 -4.66 11.82
C ILE A 137 8.24 -5.60 13.03
N ARG A 138 7.31 -6.54 13.20
CA ARG A 138 7.37 -7.51 14.32
C ARG A 138 8.65 -8.34 14.31
N ARG A 139 9.11 -8.79 13.14
CA ARG A 139 10.39 -9.51 13.02
C ARG A 139 11.58 -8.65 13.42
N ARG A 140 11.60 -7.36 13.01
CA ARG A 140 12.69 -6.45 13.39
C ARG A 140 12.66 -6.14 14.89
N VAL A 141 11.50 -5.87 15.46
CA VAL A 141 11.36 -5.64 16.91
C VAL A 141 11.83 -6.85 17.71
N LYS A 142 11.46 -8.07 17.31
CA LYS A 142 11.98 -9.31 17.95
C LYS A 142 13.49 -9.47 17.82
N ALA A 143 14.08 -9.07 16.69
CA ALA A 143 15.52 -9.10 16.51
C ALA A 143 16.22 -8.08 17.43
N LEU A 144 15.66 -6.87 17.57
CA LEU A 144 16.16 -5.84 18.48
C LEU A 144 16.09 -6.30 19.95
N ILE A 145 14.97 -6.91 20.38
CA ILE A 145 14.87 -7.52 21.72
C ILE A 145 16.05 -8.45 21.98
N LYS A 146 16.33 -9.34 21.01
CA LYS A 146 17.41 -10.30 21.14
C LYS A 146 18.78 -9.61 21.20
N GLU A 147 19.05 -8.69 20.29
CA GLU A 147 20.29 -7.92 20.21
C GLU A 147 20.60 -7.24 21.56
N TYR A 148 19.69 -6.42 22.08
CA TYR A 148 19.88 -5.76 23.38
C TYR A 148 19.92 -6.72 24.57
N SER A 149 19.13 -7.80 24.58
CA SER A 149 19.19 -8.81 25.66
C SER A 149 20.51 -9.58 25.72
N THR A 150 21.29 -9.57 24.63
CA THR A 150 22.59 -10.23 24.56
C THR A 150 23.72 -9.27 24.96
N ASP A 151 23.60 -7.98 24.59
CA ASP A 151 24.53 -6.93 24.99
C ASP A 151 24.44 -6.58 26.48
N GLU A 152 23.25 -6.65 27.09
CA GLU A 152 23.09 -6.45 28.56
C GLU A 152 23.82 -7.52 29.40
N LYS A 153 24.28 -8.62 28.78
CA LYS A 153 25.08 -9.67 29.43
C LYS A 153 26.60 -9.50 29.26
N GLN A 154 27.08 -8.43 28.61
CA GLN A 154 28.52 -8.16 28.49
C GLN A 154 29.09 -7.23 29.58
N PHE A 155 28.30 -6.88 30.59
CA PHE A 155 28.81 -6.24 31.81
C PHE A 155 28.83 -7.25 32.97
N ASP A 156 29.81 -8.16 32.94
CA ASP A 156 30.35 -8.85 34.13
C ASP A 156 31.84 -9.12 33.92
#